data_AF-A0A839JFT6-F1
#
_entry.id   AF-A0A839JFT6-F1
#
_cell.length_a   1.000
_cell.length_b   1.000
_cell.length_c   1.000
_cell.angle_alpha   90.00
_cell.angle_beta   90.00
_cell.angle_gamma   90.00
#
_symmetry.space_group_name_H-M   'P 1'
#
loop_
_entity.id
_entity.type
_entity.pdbx_description
1 polymer ?
#
loop_
_entity_poly.entity_id
_entity_poly.type
_entity_poly.pdbx_seq_one_letter_code
_entity_poly.pdbx_strand_id
1 'polypeptide(L)'
;MNIYISGISGTGMGPLALMAKNAGYQVFGSDQHRGAISQELEQAQIPFTVGTQDGQYLQEIHEKYHLDWFVYTSALPEDHPELQLAKSLGLKISKRDELTAHLVETLGLKMVAVAGTHGKTTTTAMLIWLAKNLQLPAAYIVGSTLNFAPSGSYQPHDRYFIYEADEYDRNFLHYHPWLSLITFVSFDHPDIYPTEHDYRDAFLAFEKQSKSLIFANQSAAPSNLSQIADKDPLILSSPDSRLTLAGQARREDANLVFAAAKQILCDLNNTAENNHQNIFNNTSENNPQNIFNNTSENHSQNISDELILETLNRFPGVGRRFERLADGLYTDYAHHPEEIKATIGIAKEEAKNLNKAGVVVVYQPHQNTRQHEVFHLYQDAFLGIDHLFWLPTYLTRENPSLKIYTPADFIVTLENPRIAKPANLDNNLKTELRTLLQENYLVILMSAGPADAWFRHDLLTD
;
A
#
# COMPACT_ATOMS: atom_id res chain seq x y z
N MET A 1 -27.16 -8.95 2.39
CA MET A 1 -26.65 -8.92 1.01
C MET A 1 -25.58 -9.99 0.86
N ASN A 2 -25.66 -10.77 -0.19
CA ASN A 2 -24.76 -11.87 -0.52
C ASN A 2 -23.94 -11.47 -1.74
N ILE A 3 -22.62 -11.44 -1.56
CA ILE A 3 -21.67 -10.90 -2.53
C ILE A 3 -20.82 -12.06 -3.05
N TYR A 4 -20.66 -12.15 -4.36
CA TYR A 4 -19.71 -13.05 -5.00
C TYR A 4 -18.56 -12.25 -5.60
N ILE A 5 -17.32 -12.66 -5.32
CA ILE A 5 -16.12 -11.98 -5.76
C ILE A 5 -15.31 -12.90 -6.67
N SER A 6 -15.13 -12.52 -7.94
CA SER A 6 -14.25 -13.22 -8.89
C SER A 6 -12.82 -12.66 -8.84
N GLY A 7 -11.84 -13.54 -8.66
CA GLY A 7 -10.46 -13.17 -8.34
C GLY A 7 -10.26 -12.81 -6.87
N ILE A 8 -10.99 -13.48 -5.97
CA ILE A 8 -11.11 -13.12 -4.55
C ILE A 8 -9.78 -13.18 -3.79
N SER A 9 -8.81 -13.99 -4.21
CA SER A 9 -7.58 -14.21 -3.44
C SER A 9 -6.44 -13.23 -3.76
N GLY A 10 -6.65 -12.33 -4.72
CA GLY A 10 -5.71 -11.26 -5.06
C GLY A 10 -5.64 -10.16 -4.00
N THR A 11 -4.51 -9.44 -3.95
CA THR A 11 -4.25 -8.36 -2.99
C THR A 11 -5.19 -7.16 -3.14
N GLY A 12 -5.89 -7.01 -4.26
CA GLY A 12 -6.92 -5.98 -4.43
C GLY A 12 -8.31 -6.38 -3.94
N MET A 13 -8.70 -7.65 -4.10
CA MET A 13 -10.07 -8.13 -3.88
C MET A 13 -10.24 -8.83 -2.53
N GLY A 14 -9.23 -9.58 -2.08
CA GLY A 14 -9.25 -10.30 -0.81
C GLY A 14 -9.46 -9.40 0.40
N PRO A 15 -8.73 -8.27 0.54
CA PRO A 15 -8.96 -7.33 1.62
C PRO A 15 -10.38 -6.76 1.64
N LEU A 16 -10.96 -6.53 0.46
CA LEU A 16 -12.34 -6.06 0.31
C LEU A 16 -13.34 -7.13 0.76
N ALA A 17 -13.07 -8.40 0.45
CA ALA A 17 -13.84 -9.54 0.95
C ALA A 17 -13.82 -9.63 2.48
N LEU A 18 -12.63 -9.45 3.09
CA LEU A 18 -12.46 -9.44 4.55
C LEU A 18 -13.27 -8.31 5.20
N MET A 19 -13.16 -7.09 4.66
CA MET A 19 -13.91 -5.94 5.16
C MET A 19 -15.43 -6.14 5.01
N ALA A 20 -15.89 -6.60 3.85
CA ALA A 20 -17.31 -6.87 3.62
C ALA A 20 -17.85 -7.95 4.58
N LYS A 21 -17.08 -9.01 4.84
CA LYS A 21 -17.41 -10.03 5.84
C LYS A 21 -17.51 -9.45 7.25
N ASN A 22 -16.56 -8.59 7.63
CA ASN A 22 -16.58 -7.89 8.92
C ASN A 22 -17.80 -6.96 9.05
N ALA A 23 -18.24 -6.33 7.96
CA ALA A 23 -19.43 -5.49 7.89
C ALA A 23 -20.76 -6.28 7.94
N GLY A 24 -20.72 -7.61 8.06
CA GLY A 24 -21.89 -8.47 8.20
C GLY A 24 -22.46 -9.01 6.88
N TYR A 25 -21.79 -8.78 5.75
CA TYR A 25 -22.19 -9.38 4.47
C TYR A 25 -21.77 -10.85 4.39
N GLN A 26 -22.55 -11.64 3.65
CA GLN A 26 -22.09 -12.97 3.23
C GLN A 26 -21.26 -12.82 1.97
N VAL A 27 -20.04 -13.34 2.00
CA VAL A 27 -19.08 -13.20 0.91
C VAL A 27 -18.68 -14.59 0.44
N PHE A 28 -18.67 -14.76 -0.87
CA PHE A 28 -18.25 -15.96 -1.59
C PHE A 28 -17.29 -15.55 -2.70
N GLY A 29 -16.55 -16.48 -3.28
CA GLY A 29 -15.78 -16.15 -4.46
C GLY A 29 -15.05 -17.31 -5.13
N SER A 30 -14.28 -16.97 -6.14
CA SER A 30 -13.44 -17.92 -6.87
C SER A 30 -12.14 -17.27 -7.28
N ASP A 31 -11.14 -18.11 -7.55
CA ASP A 31 -9.90 -17.70 -8.17
C ASP A 31 -9.33 -18.85 -9.02
N GLN A 32 -8.50 -18.53 -10.02
CA GLN A 32 -7.84 -19.57 -10.84
C GLN A 32 -6.75 -20.29 -10.05
N HIS A 33 -6.05 -19.54 -9.21
CA HIS A 33 -4.92 -19.99 -8.41
C HIS A 33 -5.03 -19.43 -7.00
N ARG A 34 -4.32 -20.03 -6.05
CA ARG A 34 -4.18 -19.44 -4.72
C ARG A 34 -3.36 -18.16 -4.82
N GLY A 35 -3.95 -17.04 -4.43
CA GLY A 35 -3.31 -15.73 -4.32
C GLY A 35 -2.75 -15.45 -2.93
N ALA A 36 -2.16 -14.26 -2.80
CA ALA A 36 -1.48 -13.83 -1.57
C ALA A 36 -2.40 -13.78 -0.33
N ILE A 37 -3.70 -13.57 -0.52
CA ILE A 37 -4.67 -13.39 0.57
C ILE A 37 -5.45 -14.69 0.85
N SER A 38 -5.18 -15.79 0.14
CA SER A 38 -5.91 -17.07 0.33
C SER A 38 -5.94 -17.54 1.79
N GLN A 39 -4.81 -17.44 2.51
CA GLN A 39 -4.74 -17.88 3.90
C GLN A 39 -5.59 -17.01 4.83
N GLU A 40 -5.64 -15.69 4.61
CA GLU A 40 -6.47 -14.78 5.41
C GLU A 40 -7.97 -15.05 5.16
N LEU A 41 -8.38 -15.33 3.92
CA LEU A 41 -9.76 -15.69 3.57
C LEU A 41 -10.21 -16.98 4.28
N GLU A 42 -9.35 -18.00 4.31
CA GLU A 42 -9.61 -19.26 5.01
C GLU A 42 -9.74 -19.06 6.51
N GLN A 43 -8.83 -18.29 7.12
CA GLN A 43 -8.90 -17.93 8.54
C GLN A 43 -10.17 -17.14 8.89
N ALA A 44 -10.64 -16.29 7.98
CA ALA A 44 -11.90 -15.57 8.09
C ALA A 44 -13.15 -16.42 7.73
N GLN A 45 -12.94 -17.69 7.37
CA GLN A 45 -14.00 -18.64 6.98
C GLN A 45 -14.89 -18.11 5.85
N ILE A 46 -14.29 -17.41 4.88
CA ILE A 46 -14.95 -16.96 3.66
C ILE A 46 -14.91 -18.13 2.66
N PRO A 47 -16.05 -18.67 2.20
CA PRO A 47 -16.05 -19.77 1.24
C PRO A 47 -15.60 -19.29 -0.15
N PHE A 48 -14.57 -19.95 -0.70
CA PHE A 48 -14.17 -19.74 -2.09
C PHE A 48 -13.63 -21.03 -2.72
N THR A 49 -13.64 -21.10 -4.05
CA THR A 49 -13.03 -22.19 -4.81
C THR A 49 -11.78 -21.74 -5.55
N VAL A 50 -10.85 -22.67 -5.76
CA VAL A 50 -9.67 -22.47 -6.61
C VAL A 50 -9.71 -23.46 -7.76
N GLY A 51 -9.65 -22.96 -8.99
CA GLY A 51 -9.66 -23.78 -10.20
C GLY A 51 -10.29 -23.07 -11.38
N THR A 52 -10.81 -23.83 -12.34
CA THR A 52 -11.48 -23.26 -13.51
C THR A 52 -12.68 -22.40 -13.08
N GLN A 53 -12.70 -21.15 -13.51
CA GLN A 53 -13.80 -20.22 -13.24
C GLN A 53 -14.84 -20.25 -14.37
N ASP A 54 -15.46 -21.42 -14.58
CA ASP A 54 -16.44 -21.67 -15.65
C ASP A 54 -17.88 -21.25 -15.31
N GLY A 55 -18.11 -20.73 -14.09
CA GLY A 55 -19.42 -20.31 -13.61
C GLY A 55 -20.18 -21.37 -12.80
N GLN A 56 -19.71 -22.62 -12.74
CA GLN A 56 -20.43 -23.66 -12.00
C GLN A 56 -20.56 -23.32 -10.50
N TYR A 57 -19.46 -22.92 -9.85
CA TYR A 57 -19.51 -22.54 -8.44
C TYR A 57 -20.38 -21.29 -8.19
N LEU A 58 -20.34 -20.30 -9.08
CA LEU A 58 -21.21 -19.13 -9.02
C LEU A 58 -22.70 -19.54 -9.06
N GLN A 59 -23.07 -20.44 -9.98
CA GLN A 59 -24.43 -20.98 -10.09
C GLN A 59 -24.85 -21.68 -8.79
N GLU A 60 -24.03 -22.60 -8.29
CA GLU A 60 -24.30 -23.37 -7.06
C GLU A 60 -24.52 -22.43 -5.85
N ILE A 61 -23.69 -21.40 -5.71
CA ILE A 61 -23.83 -20.41 -4.63
C ILE A 61 -25.08 -19.55 -4.84
N HIS A 62 -25.39 -19.12 -6.06
CA HIS A 62 -26.59 -18.35 -6.36
C HIS A 62 -27.87 -19.13 -6.02
N GLU A 63 -27.96 -20.40 -6.39
CA GLU A 63 -29.11 -21.25 -6.09
C GLU A 63 -29.29 -21.48 -4.59
N LYS A 64 -28.20 -21.59 -3.84
CA LYS A 64 -28.24 -21.87 -2.40
C LYS A 64 -28.51 -20.64 -1.54
N TYR A 65 -27.92 -19.50 -1.88
CA TYR A 65 -27.92 -18.32 -1.02
C TYR A 65 -28.65 -17.11 -1.63
N HIS A 66 -28.96 -17.12 -2.92
CA HIS A 66 -29.41 -15.96 -3.69
C HIS A 66 -28.39 -14.81 -3.63
N LEU A 67 -27.51 -14.75 -4.63
CA LEU A 67 -26.54 -13.66 -4.74
C LEU A 67 -27.22 -12.37 -5.18
N ASP A 68 -26.77 -11.26 -4.58
CA ASP A 68 -27.26 -9.90 -4.90
C ASP A 68 -26.26 -9.15 -5.81
N TRP A 69 -24.96 -9.38 -5.60
CA TRP A 69 -23.90 -8.59 -6.21
C TRP A 69 -22.72 -9.47 -6.64
N PHE A 70 -22.33 -9.38 -7.90
CA PHE A 70 -21.11 -9.92 -8.46
C PHE A 70 -20.05 -8.81 -8.60
N VAL A 71 -18.91 -8.98 -7.96
CA VAL A 71 -17.78 -8.04 -8.00
C VAL A 71 -16.57 -8.72 -8.61
N TYR A 72 -15.87 -8.05 -9.51
CA TYR A 72 -14.74 -8.64 -10.22
C TYR A 72 -13.55 -7.68 -10.34
N THR A 73 -12.38 -8.26 -10.56
CA THR A 73 -11.14 -7.52 -10.83
C THR A 73 -11.15 -6.93 -12.24
N SER A 74 -10.50 -5.78 -12.44
CA SER A 74 -10.32 -5.17 -13.77
C SER A 74 -9.60 -6.07 -14.78
N ALA A 75 -8.92 -7.12 -14.32
CA ALA A 75 -8.26 -8.12 -15.16
C ALA A 75 -9.22 -9.17 -15.76
N LEU A 76 -10.49 -9.21 -15.35
CA LEU A 76 -11.46 -10.19 -15.88
C LEU A 76 -11.94 -9.73 -17.28
N PRO A 77 -11.79 -10.56 -18.33
CA PRO A 77 -12.24 -10.19 -19.66
C PRO A 77 -13.77 -10.19 -19.78
N GLU A 78 -14.32 -9.41 -20.72
CA GLU A 78 -15.77 -9.28 -20.90
C GLU A 78 -16.48 -10.60 -21.21
N ASP A 79 -15.81 -11.53 -21.89
CA ASP A 79 -16.32 -12.86 -22.24
C ASP A 79 -16.12 -13.92 -21.15
N HIS A 80 -15.63 -13.53 -19.97
CA HIS A 80 -15.38 -14.46 -18.88
C HIS A 80 -16.66 -15.21 -18.44
N PRO A 81 -16.63 -16.55 -18.27
CA PRO A 81 -17.84 -17.33 -18.00
C PRO A 81 -18.64 -16.88 -16.77
N GLU A 82 -17.97 -16.61 -15.64
CA GLU A 82 -18.65 -16.10 -14.43
C GLU A 82 -19.33 -14.74 -14.65
N LEU A 83 -18.72 -13.86 -15.45
CA LEU A 83 -19.28 -12.53 -15.72
C LEU A 83 -20.51 -12.65 -16.63
N GLN A 84 -20.44 -13.49 -17.66
CA GLN A 84 -21.58 -13.78 -18.54
C GLN A 84 -22.74 -14.42 -17.77
N LEU A 85 -22.43 -15.37 -16.89
CA LEU A 85 -23.42 -15.98 -16.03
C LEU A 85 -24.06 -14.96 -15.08
N ALA A 86 -23.27 -14.12 -14.40
CA ALA A 86 -23.78 -13.06 -13.53
C ALA A 86 -24.73 -12.10 -14.28
N LYS A 87 -24.41 -11.75 -15.53
CA LYS A 87 -25.29 -10.95 -16.41
C LYS A 87 -26.60 -11.67 -16.66
N SER A 88 -26.55 -12.97 -17.00
CA SER A 88 -27.76 -13.76 -17.28
C SER A 88 -28.65 -13.98 -16.05
N LEU A 89 -28.05 -14.01 -14.85
CA LEU A 89 -28.75 -14.11 -13.56
C LEU A 89 -29.29 -12.77 -13.07
N GLY A 90 -29.00 -11.66 -13.76
CA GLY A 90 -29.50 -10.32 -13.40
C GLY A 90 -28.88 -9.76 -12.12
N LEU A 91 -27.67 -10.19 -11.76
CA LEU A 91 -26.97 -9.70 -10.57
C LEU A 91 -26.57 -8.23 -10.75
N LYS A 92 -26.47 -7.47 -9.64
CA LYS A 92 -25.71 -6.22 -9.66
C LYS A 92 -24.26 -6.56 -10.00
N ILE A 93 -23.66 -5.89 -10.97
CA ILE A 93 -22.27 -6.15 -11.41
C ILE A 93 -21.47 -4.87 -11.27
N SER A 94 -20.33 -4.95 -10.57
CA SER A 94 -19.42 -3.82 -10.47
C SER A 94 -17.96 -4.27 -10.32
N LYS A 95 -17.06 -3.28 -10.37
CA LYS A 95 -15.66 -3.46 -9.99
C LYS A 95 -15.46 -3.16 -8.50
N ARG A 96 -14.20 -3.30 -8.05
CA ARG A 96 -13.74 -3.13 -6.67
C ARG A 96 -14.11 -1.76 -6.07
N ASP A 97 -13.86 -0.71 -6.83
CA ASP A 97 -14.08 0.69 -6.49
C ASP A 97 -15.52 0.96 -6.02
N GLU A 98 -16.53 0.45 -6.74
CA GLU A 98 -17.92 0.66 -6.40
C GLU A 98 -18.31 -0.05 -5.08
N LEU A 99 -17.84 -1.28 -4.86
CA LEU A 99 -18.09 -1.98 -3.60
C LEU A 99 -17.36 -1.28 -2.43
N THR A 100 -16.14 -0.79 -2.64
CA THR A 100 -15.43 0.02 -1.63
C THR A 100 -16.21 1.28 -1.29
N ALA A 101 -16.67 2.05 -2.29
CA ALA A 101 -17.47 3.25 -2.09
C ALA A 101 -18.78 2.95 -1.34
N HIS A 102 -19.48 1.88 -1.73
CA HIS A 102 -20.69 1.41 -1.06
C HIS A 102 -20.46 1.08 0.41
N LEU A 103 -19.37 0.38 0.74
CA LEU A 103 -19.02 0.07 2.14
C LEU A 103 -18.71 1.34 2.92
N VAL A 104 -17.89 2.24 2.38
CA VAL A 104 -17.53 3.51 3.05
C VAL A 104 -18.76 4.35 3.34
N GLU A 105 -19.65 4.51 2.36
CA GLU A 105 -20.89 5.28 2.49
C GLU A 105 -21.88 4.63 3.46
N THR A 106 -22.17 3.34 3.29
CA THR A 106 -23.15 2.61 4.11
C THR A 106 -22.71 2.52 5.58
N LEU A 107 -21.40 2.42 5.83
CA LEU A 107 -20.83 2.36 7.17
C LEU A 107 -20.52 3.75 7.75
N GLY A 108 -20.75 4.82 7.00
CA GLY A 108 -20.55 6.20 7.45
C GLY A 108 -19.10 6.56 7.80
N LEU A 109 -18.14 5.95 7.11
CA LEU A 109 -16.71 6.06 7.43
C LEU A 109 -16.10 7.33 6.79
N LYS A 110 -15.27 8.05 7.57
CA LYS A 110 -14.45 9.15 7.07
C LYS A 110 -13.19 8.61 6.40
N MET A 111 -13.11 8.72 5.07
CA MET A 111 -11.93 8.24 4.35
C MET A 111 -10.68 9.08 4.65
N VAL A 112 -9.62 8.41 5.07
CA VAL A 112 -8.24 8.91 5.16
C VAL A 112 -7.46 8.29 4.01
N ALA A 113 -7.32 9.03 2.93
CA ALA A 113 -6.70 8.57 1.70
C ALA A 113 -5.21 8.91 1.67
N VAL A 114 -4.38 7.93 1.30
CA VAL A 114 -2.95 8.11 1.06
C VAL A 114 -2.71 8.07 -0.45
N ALA A 115 -2.18 9.15 -1.02
CA ALA A 115 -1.90 9.28 -2.44
C ALA A 115 -0.50 9.85 -2.69
N GLY A 116 0.01 9.70 -3.92
CA GLY A 116 1.33 10.15 -4.34
C GLY A 116 2.05 9.11 -5.19
N THR A 117 3.08 9.49 -5.93
CA THR A 117 3.81 8.60 -6.84
C THR A 117 4.50 7.45 -6.11
N HIS A 118 5.15 7.76 -4.97
CA HIS A 118 5.88 6.78 -4.17
C HIS A 118 5.51 6.88 -2.68
N GLY A 119 5.83 5.87 -1.86
CA GLY A 119 5.60 5.91 -0.40
C GLY A 119 4.17 5.61 0.06
N LYS A 120 3.21 5.43 -0.86
CA LYS A 120 1.79 5.18 -0.57
C LYS A 120 1.56 3.97 0.35
N THR A 121 2.01 2.79 -0.07
CA THR A 121 1.81 1.54 0.69
C THR A 121 2.48 1.60 2.07
N THR A 122 3.69 2.17 2.15
CA THR A 122 4.44 2.33 3.41
C THR A 122 3.70 3.25 4.38
N THR A 123 3.29 4.44 3.91
CA THR A 123 2.52 5.42 4.69
C THR A 123 1.17 4.84 5.15
N THR A 124 0.46 4.14 4.26
CA THR A 124 -0.81 3.46 4.58
C THR A 124 -0.61 2.42 5.68
N ALA A 125 0.42 1.58 5.55
CA ALA A 125 0.72 0.56 6.54
C ALA A 125 1.18 1.13 7.89
N MET A 126 1.94 2.23 7.89
CA MET A 126 2.31 2.95 9.12
C MET A 126 1.06 3.51 9.83
N LEU A 127 0.10 4.04 9.07
CA LEU A 127 -1.16 4.53 9.62
C LEU A 127 -2.02 3.39 10.19
N ILE A 128 -2.07 2.23 9.52
CA ILE A 128 -2.75 1.02 10.03
C ILE A 128 -2.05 0.50 11.29
N TRP A 129 -0.71 0.45 11.29
CA TRP A 129 0.08 0.05 12.45
C TRP A 129 -0.22 0.94 13.66
N LEU A 130 -0.26 2.25 13.44
CA LEU A 130 -0.63 3.20 14.47
C LEU A 130 -2.06 2.98 14.97
N ALA A 131 -3.02 2.84 14.06
CA ALA A 131 -4.42 2.63 14.40
C ALA A 131 -4.63 1.36 15.24
N LYS A 132 -3.93 0.26 14.90
CA LYS A 132 -3.98 -0.99 15.66
C LYS A 132 -3.37 -0.85 17.07
N ASN A 133 -2.18 -0.28 17.18
CA ASN A 133 -1.47 -0.18 18.46
C ASN A 133 -2.08 0.84 19.41
N LEU A 134 -2.67 1.91 18.87
CA LEU A 134 -3.32 2.96 19.64
C LEU A 134 -4.85 2.81 19.72
N GLN A 135 -5.40 1.72 19.16
CA GLN A 135 -6.84 1.44 19.14
C GLN A 135 -7.66 2.60 18.55
N LEU A 136 -7.15 3.22 17.48
CA LEU A 136 -7.92 4.22 16.74
C LEU A 136 -9.06 3.51 16.00
N PRO A 137 -10.27 4.10 15.98
CA PRO A 137 -11.46 3.51 15.35
C PRO A 137 -11.37 3.63 13.82
N ALA A 138 -10.50 2.85 13.19
CA ALA A 138 -10.23 2.91 11.77
C ALA A 138 -10.33 1.53 11.11
N ALA A 139 -11.28 1.44 10.19
CA ALA A 139 -11.33 0.40 9.18
C ALA A 139 -10.24 0.64 8.14
N TYR A 140 -9.86 -0.39 7.40
CA TYR A 140 -8.85 -0.23 6.35
C TYR A 140 -8.87 -1.36 5.34
N ILE A 141 -8.36 -1.05 4.16
CA ILE A 141 -7.99 -2.00 3.10
C ILE A 141 -6.62 -1.58 2.58
N VAL A 142 -5.68 -2.53 2.48
CA VAL A 142 -4.37 -2.32 1.86
C VAL A 142 -4.11 -3.31 0.74
N GLY A 143 -3.49 -2.85 -0.35
CA GLY A 143 -3.17 -3.65 -1.54
C GLY A 143 -1.97 -4.59 -1.39
N SER A 144 -1.62 -4.98 -0.17
CA SER A 144 -0.45 -5.81 0.17
C SER A 144 -0.75 -6.68 1.38
N THR A 145 0.08 -7.70 1.64
CA THR A 145 0.07 -8.41 2.92
C THR A 145 0.75 -7.58 4.01
N LEU A 146 0.22 -7.67 5.23
CA LEU A 146 0.79 -7.07 6.43
C LEU A 146 1.21 -8.18 7.39
N ASN A 147 2.41 -8.10 7.93
CA ASN A 147 2.92 -9.13 8.86
C ASN A 147 2.35 -8.97 10.29
N PHE A 148 1.65 -7.88 10.56
CA PHE A 148 1.16 -7.50 11.89
C PHE A 148 -0.37 -7.37 11.98
N ALA A 149 -1.08 -7.49 10.86
CA ALA A 149 -2.53 -7.35 10.80
C ALA A 149 -3.10 -8.07 9.56
N PRO A 150 -4.40 -8.40 9.52
CA PRO A 150 -5.06 -8.75 8.26
C PRO A 150 -4.97 -7.58 7.27
N SER A 151 -5.02 -7.88 5.97
CA SER A 151 -4.96 -6.91 4.87
C SER A 151 -6.23 -6.06 4.71
N GLY A 152 -7.36 -6.51 5.26
CA GLY A 152 -8.60 -5.74 5.35
C GLY A 152 -9.29 -5.94 6.71
N SER A 153 -9.88 -4.88 7.26
CA SER A 153 -10.55 -4.92 8.56
C SER A 153 -11.65 -3.88 8.69
N TYR A 154 -12.71 -4.23 9.39
CA TYR A 154 -13.74 -3.31 9.89
C TYR A 154 -14.26 -3.78 11.25
N GLN A 155 -14.61 -2.85 12.13
CA GLN A 155 -15.31 -3.07 13.38
C GLN A 155 -16.48 -2.10 13.52
N PRO A 156 -17.57 -2.47 14.23
CA PRO A 156 -18.76 -1.61 14.33
C PRO A 156 -18.56 -0.21 14.93
N HIS A 157 -17.45 0.01 15.65
CA HIS A 157 -17.10 1.30 16.24
C HIS A 157 -16.11 2.10 15.39
N ASP A 158 -15.68 1.59 14.23
CA ASP A 158 -14.81 2.31 13.33
C ASP A 158 -15.54 3.55 12.78
N ARG A 159 -14.78 4.65 12.69
CA ARG A 159 -15.26 5.96 12.24
C ARG A 159 -14.46 6.48 11.05
N TYR A 160 -13.26 5.96 10.85
CA TYR A 160 -12.38 6.30 9.74
C TYR A 160 -12.16 5.09 8.83
N PHE A 161 -11.77 5.35 7.59
CA PHE A 161 -11.37 4.34 6.63
C PHE A 161 -10.02 4.71 6.02
N ILE A 162 -8.97 3.96 6.36
CA ILE A 162 -7.63 4.15 5.81
C ILE A 162 -7.54 3.43 4.47
N TYR A 163 -7.17 4.16 3.42
CA TYR A 163 -7.12 3.62 2.07
C TYR A 163 -5.94 4.17 1.25
N GLU A 164 -5.28 3.28 0.52
CA GLU A 164 -4.29 3.64 -0.50
C GLU A 164 -5.02 4.06 -1.78
N ALA A 165 -5.04 5.37 -2.06
CA ALA A 165 -5.69 5.95 -3.23
C ALA A 165 -4.67 6.09 -4.38
N ASP A 166 -4.66 5.08 -5.24
CA ASP A 166 -3.74 4.99 -6.38
C ASP A 166 -4.15 5.94 -7.52
N GLU A 167 -3.17 6.65 -8.06
CA GLU A 167 -3.30 7.54 -9.22
C GLU A 167 -3.36 6.77 -10.54
N TYR A 168 -2.89 5.52 -10.59
CA TYR A 168 -2.98 4.71 -11.80
C TYR A 168 -4.44 4.58 -12.27
N ASP A 169 -4.66 4.68 -13.58
CA ASP A 169 -5.99 4.68 -14.22
C ASP A 169 -6.97 5.74 -13.64
N ARG A 170 -6.44 6.82 -13.05
CA ARG A 170 -7.21 7.91 -12.40
C ARG A 170 -8.13 7.43 -11.27
N ASN A 171 -7.85 6.25 -10.69
CA ASN A 171 -8.73 5.58 -9.73
C ASN A 171 -9.03 6.43 -8.47
N PHE A 172 -8.04 7.16 -7.96
CA PHE A 172 -8.23 8.07 -6.84
C PHE A 172 -9.32 9.15 -7.04
N LEU A 173 -9.70 9.51 -8.27
CA LEU A 173 -10.71 10.55 -8.56
C LEU A 173 -12.15 10.10 -8.30
N HIS A 174 -12.36 8.81 -7.99
CA HIS A 174 -13.66 8.26 -7.61
C HIS A 174 -14.02 8.51 -6.15
N TYR A 175 -13.11 9.06 -5.36
CA TYR A 175 -13.27 9.20 -3.91
C TYR A 175 -13.37 10.66 -3.46
N HIS A 176 -14.01 10.86 -2.31
CA HIS A 176 -14.15 12.16 -1.65
C HIS A 176 -13.59 12.09 -0.23
N PRO A 177 -12.25 12.15 -0.05
CA PRO A 177 -11.63 11.91 1.25
C PRO A 177 -11.99 12.96 2.29
N TRP A 178 -12.14 12.54 3.54
CA TRP A 178 -12.17 13.48 4.67
C TRP A 178 -10.78 14.09 4.90
N LEU A 179 -9.74 13.27 4.75
CA LEU A 179 -8.35 13.68 4.85
C LEU A 179 -7.54 13.00 3.75
N SER A 180 -6.77 13.79 3.00
CA SER A 180 -5.79 13.26 2.05
C SER A 180 -4.37 13.54 2.52
N LEU A 181 -3.55 12.48 2.52
CA LEU A 181 -2.13 12.51 2.80
C LEU A 181 -1.39 12.36 1.46
N ILE A 182 -0.62 13.38 1.07
CA ILE A 182 0.12 13.40 -0.19
C ILE A 182 1.61 13.19 0.11
N THR A 183 2.15 12.03 -0.27
CA THR A 183 3.52 11.62 0.05
C THR A 183 4.55 12.37 -0.79
N PHE A 184 4.56 12.13 -2.11
CA PHE A 184 5.45 12.74 -3.07
C PHE A 184 4.79 12.70 -4.45
N VAL A 185 4.99 13.73 -5.26
CA VAL A 185 4.38 13.83 -6.59
C VAL A 185 5.47 14.09 -7.62
N SER A 186 5.73 13.09 -8.45
CA SER A 186 6.59 13.17 -9.64
C SER A 186 5.90 12.55 -10.83
N PHE A 187 6.21 13.04 -12.03
CA PHE A 187 5.63 12.49 -13.24
C PHE A 187 5.97 11.00 -13.39
N ASP A 188 4.92 10.18 -13.48
CA ASP A 188 4.98 8.73 -13.72
C ASP A 188 3.74 8.33 -14.54
N HIS A 189 3.68 7.07 -14.98
CA HIS A 189 2.59 6.51 -15.78
C HIS A 189 2.29 7.28 -17.09
N PRO A 190 3.29 7.46 -17.97
CA PRO A 190 3.11 8.14 -19.26
C PRO A 190 2.09 7.46 -20.18
N ASP A 191 1.76 6.19 -19.91
CA ASP A 191 0.71 5.42 -20.57
C ASP A 191 -0.71 5.89 -20.22
N ILE A 192 -0.91 6.46 -19.03
CA ILE A 192 -2.20 7.01 -18.55
C ILE A 192 -2.22 8.54 -18.63
N TYR A 193 -1.08 9.18 -18.37
CA TYR A 193 -0.90 10.62 -18.30
C TYR A 193 0.13 11.05 -19.36
N PRO A 194 -0.31 11.49 -20.56
CA PRO A 194 0.61 11.79 -21.66
C PRO A 194 1.65 12.87 -21.33
N THR A 195 1.33 13.78 -20.40
CA THR A 195 2.22 14.85 -19.97
C THR A 195 2.26 15.00 -18.45
N GLU A 196 3.34 15.61 -17.95
CA GLU A 196 3.44 16.02 -16.54
C GLU A 196 2.28 16.95 -16.14
N HIS A 197 1.77 17.76 -17.06
CA HIS A 197 0.61 18.60 -16.80
C HIS A 197 -0.66 17.78 -16.55
N ASP A 198 -0.93 16.75 -17.37
CA ASP A 198 -2.08 15.85 -17.17
C ASP A 198 -2.01 15.13 -15.83
N TYR A 199 -0.81 14.71 -15.42
CA TYR A 199 -0.57 14.07 -14.13
C TYR A 199 -0.85 15.04 -12.97
N ARG A 200 -0.28 16.25 -13.02
CA ARG A 200 -0.52 17.30 -12.02
C ARG A 200 -1.98 17.71 -11.92
N ASP A 201 -2.68 17.81 -13.05
CA ASP A 201 -4.11 18.17 -13.09
C ASP A 201 -4.98 17.11 -12.43
N ALA A 202 -4.62 15.83 -12.55
CA ALA A 202 -5.30 14.76 -11.84
C ALA A 202 -5.11 14.87 -10.32
N PHE A 203 -3.88 15.13 -9.84
CA PHE A 203 -3.64 15.38 -8.42
C PHE A 203 -4.41 16.60 -7.90
N LEU A 204 -4.41 17.71 -8.65
CA LEU A 204 -5.18 18.91 -8.30
C LEU A 204 -6.69 18.64 -8.23
N ALA A 205 -7.22 17.78 -9.10
CA ALA A 205 -8.62 17.37 -9.06
C ALA A 205 -8.92 16.55 -7.79
N PHE A 206 -8.05 15.59 -7.45
CA PHE A 206 -8.15 14.80 -6.21
C PHE A 206 -8.07 15.70 -4.97
N GLU A 207 -7.08 16.60 -4.92
CA GLU A 207 -6.91 17.57 -3.84
C GLU A 207 -8.15 18.44 -3.65
N LYS A 208 -8.83 18.83 -4.74
CA LYS A 208 -10.11 19.56 -4.72
C LYS A 208 -11.29 18.71 -4.23
N GLN A 209 -11.25 17.39 -4.33
CA GLN A 209 -12.28 16.50 -3.79
C GLN A 209 -12.13 16.24 -2.27
N SER A 210 -10.91 16.39 -1.72
CA SER A 210 -10.61 16.13 -0.31
C SER A 210 -11.04 17.25 0.63
N LYS A 211 -11.59 16.95 1.80
CA LYS A 211 -11.98 17.99 2.77
C LYS A 211 -10.77 18.67 3.43
N SER A 212 -9.71 17.93 3.71
CA SER A 212 -8.45 18.44 4.30
C SER A 212 -7.25 17.77 3.65
N LEU A 213 -6.11 18.47 3.65
CA LEU A 213 -4.89 18.08 2.95
C LEU A 213 -3.67 18.21 3.86
N ILE A 214 -2.82 17.18 3.85
CA ILE A 214 -1.48 17.22 4.44
C ILE A 214 -0.47 16.75 3.38
N PHE A 215 0.50 17.59 3.05
CA PHE A 215 1.60 17.27 2.14
C PHE A 215 2.85 16.92 2.97
N ALA A 216 3.55 15.84 2.59
CA ALA A 216 4.75 15.38 3.32
C ALA A 216 5.89 16.41 3.31
N ASN A 217 5.99 17.20 2.23
CA ASN A 217 6.97 18.26 2.08
C ASN A 217 6.54 19.25 0.98
N GLN A 218 7.34 20.30 0.77
CA GLN A 218 7.09 21.31 -0.27
C GLN A 218 7.14 20.74 -1.70
N SER A 219 7.91 19.68 -1.94
CA SER A 219 8.02 19.02 -3.25
C SER A 219 6.77 18.20 -3.59
N ALA A 220 6.05 17.73 -2.58
CA ALA A 220 4.77 17.04 -2.74
C ALA A 220 3.60 18.01 -3.02
N ALA A 221 3.74 19.27 -2.62
CA ALA A 221 2.71 20.30 -2.79
C ALA A 221 2.67 20.84 -4.23
N PRO A 222 1.47 21.21 -4.74
CA PRO A 222 1.36 21.77 -6.08
C PRO A 222 2.11 23.11 -6.17
N SER A 223 2.71 23.38 -7.32
CA SER A 223 3.44 24.62 -7.58
C SER A 223 2.58 25.88 -7.46
N ASN A 224 1.25 25.75 -7.55
CA ASN A 224 0.30 26.85 -7.39
C ASN A 224 -0.74 26.54 -6.31
N LEU A 225 -0.36 26.76 -5.05
CA LEU A 225 -1.25 26.60 -3.89
C LEU A 225 -2.52 27.45 -3.95
N SER A 226 -2.56 28.53 -4.76
CA SER A 226 -3.76 29.34 -4.90
C SER A 226 -4.94 28.55 -5.46
N GLN A 227 -4.69 27.43 -6.13
CA GLN A 227 -5.73 26.56 -6.70
C GLN A 227 -6.47 25.71 -5.66
N ILE A 228 -5.93 25.63 -4.43
CA ILE A 228 -6.49 24.89 -3.29
C ILE A 228 -6.54 25.75 -2.01
N ALA A 229 -6.35 27.08 -2.12
CA ALA A 229 -6.18 27.99 -0.99
C ALA A 229 -7.39 28.00 -0.04
N ASP A 230 -8.59 27.71 -0.53
CA ASP A 230 -9.82 27.64 0.26
C ASP A 230 -9.80 26.52 1.33
N LYS A 231 -8.77 25.66 1.32
CA LYS A 231 -8.64 24.48 2.20
C LYS A 231 -7.58 24.59 3.29
N ASP A 232 -6.73 25.64 3.25
CA ASP A 232 -5.59 25.83 4.16
C ASP A 232 -4.74 24.54 4.36
N PRO A 233 -4.06 24.05 3.30
CA PRO A 233 -3.35 22.78 3.35
C PRO A 233 -2.14 22.83 4.31
N LEU A 234 -1.94 21.77 5.10
CA LEU A 234 -0.75 21.62 5.92
C LEU A 234 0.41 21.07 5.08
N ILE A 235 1.49 21.82 4.97
CA ILE A 235 2.73 21.38 4.31
C ILE A 235 3.78 21.15 5.40
N LEU A 236 4.23 19.91 5.55
CA LEU A 236 5.25 19.57 6.54
C LEU A 236 6.62 20.03 6.06
N SER A 237 7.50 20.43 6.98
CA SER A 237 8.81 20.98 6.65
C SER A 237 9.90 19.93 6.79
N SER A 238 10.10 19.42 8.00
CA SER A 238 11.06 18.38 8.34
C SER A 238 10.43 17.34 9.25
N PRO A 239 10.85 16.06 9.15
CA PRO A 239 10.43 15.05 10.11
C PRO A 239 10.74 15.45 11.56
N ASP A 240 9.85 15.09 12.50
CA ASP A 240 10.15 15.20 13.93
C ASP A 240 11.48 14.47 14.25
N SER A 241 12.38 15.14 14.96
CA SER A 241 13.71 14.60 15.26
C SER A 241 13.70 13.31 16.09
N ARG A 242 12.58 12.98 16.73
CA ARG A 242 12.39 11.73 17.48
C ARG A 242 12.08 10.54 16.57
N LEU A 243 11.81 10.75 15.28
CA LEU A 243 11.65 9.66 14.32
C LEU A 243 13.03 9.09 13.94
N THR A 244 13.28 7.85 14.30
CA THR A 244 14.58 7.17 14.17
C THR A 244 14.59 6.08 13.10
N LEU A 245 13.50 5.90 12.36
CA LEU A 245 13.39 4.99 11.23
C LEU A 245 14.52 5.23 10.22
N ALA A 246 15.15 4.17 9.72
CA ALA A 246 16.19 4.26 8.71
C ALA A 246 15.62 4.79 7.37
N GLY A 247 16.35 5.75 6.79
CA GLY A 247 16.04 6.44 5.54
C GLY A 247 15.16 7.68 5.71
N GLN A 248 15.55 8.76 5.03
CA GLN A 248 14.83 10.04 5.05
C GLN A 248 13.37 9.89 4.58
N ALA A 249 13.14 9.21 3.45
CA ALA A 249 11.79 9.01 2.91
C ALA A 249 10.84 8.35 3.91
N ARG A 250 11.31 7.36 4.69
CA ARG A 250 10.48 6.74 5.74
C ARG A 250 10.17 7.66 6.90
N ARG A 251 11.12 8.52 7.28
CA ARG A 251 10.88 9.53 8.32
C ARG A 251 9.88 10.58 7.84
N GLU A 252 9.90 10.93 6.55
CA GLU A 252 8.90 11.80 5.94
C GLU A 252 7.50 11.14 5.92
N ASP A 253 7.40 9.89 5.48
CA ASP A 253 6.17 9.08 5.55
C ASP A 253 5.64 9.00 6.99
N ALA A 254 6.51 8.70 7.96
CA ALA A 254 6.12 8.61 9.37
C ALA A 254 5.70 9.97 9.96
N ASN A 255 6.33 11.07 9.53
CA ASN A 255 5.94 12.41 9.95
C ASN A 255 4.57 12.81 9.38
N LEU A 256 4.27 12.38 8.15
CA LEU A 256 2.95 12.53 7.54
C LEU A 256 1.88 11.75 8.33
N VAL A 257 2.18 10.50 8.73
CA VAL A 257 1.31 9.69 9.59
C VAL A 257 1.14 10.31 10.98
N PHE A 258 2.20 10.87 11.56
CA PHE A 258 2.16 11.58 12.83
C PHE A 258 1.18 12.77 12.77
N ALA A 259 1.27 13.59 11.73
CA ALA A 259 0.33 14.70 11.52
C ALA A 259 -1.12 14.21 11.31
N ALA A 260 -1.31 13.14 10.52
CA ALA A 260 -2.63 12.56 10.29
C ALA A 260 -3.27 12.02 11.57
N ALA A 261 -2.49 11.37 12.43
CA ALA A 261 -2.93 10.87 13.72
C ALA A 261 -3.45 12.00 14.62
N LYS A 262 -2.74 13.13 14.65
CA LYS A 262 -3.17 14.31 15.41
C LYS A 262 -4.48 14.88 14.88
N GLN A 263 -4.66 14.90 13.56
CA GLN A 263 -5.92 15.33 12.94
C GLN A 263 -7.08 14.40 13.32
N ILE A 264 -6.86 13.08 13.29
CA ILE A 264 -7.85 12.06 13.73
C ILE A 264 -8.22 12.27 15.20
N LEU A 265 -7.23 12.42 16.08
CA LEU A 265 -7.46 12.62 17.51
C LEU A 265 -8.21 13.92 17.81
N CYS A 266 -7.89 14.99 17.10
CA CYS A 266 -8.61 16.26 17.20
C CYS A 266 -10.09 16.12 16.80
N ASP A 267 -10.39 15.44 15.68
CA ASP A 267 -11.76 15.19 15.21
C ASP A 267 -12.55 14.29 16.17
N LEU A 268 -11.91 13.28 16.76
CA LEU A 268 -12.51 12.43 17.80
C LEU A 268 -12.90 13.25 19.04
N ASN A 269 -11.99 14.09 19.54
CA ASN A 269 -12.22 14.93 20.72
C ASN A 269 -13.33 15.95 20.48
N ASN A 270 -13.34 16.62 19.31
CA ASN A 270 -14.40 17.56 18.94
C ASN A 270 -15.78 16.87 18.85
N THR A 271 -15.83 15.61 18.40
CA THR A 271 -17.10 14.86 18.39
C THR A 271 -17.56 14.56 19.82
N ALA A 272 -16.65 14.12 20.69
CA ALA A 272 -16.98 13.79 22.08
C ALA A 272 -17.50 15.02 22.85
N GLU A 273 -16.86 16.18 22.71
CA GLU A 273 -17.30 17.43 23.33
C GLU A 273 -18.70 17.86 22.87
N ASN A 274 -18.97 17.78 21.57
CA ASN A 274 -20.29 18.11 21.01
C ASN A 274 -21.38 17.14 21.51
N ASN A 275 -21.07 15.85 21.62
CA ASN A 275 -22.00 14.86 22.17
C ASN A 275 -22.28 15.14 23.66
N HIS A 276 -21.26 15.44 24.46
CA HIS A 276 -21.44 15.82 25.86
C HIS A 276 -22.29 17.09 26.01
N GLN A 277 -22.03 18.15 25.23
CA GLN A 277 -22.85 19.37 25.25
C GLN A 277 -24.30 19.11 24.86
N ASN A 278 -24.55 18.28 23.83
CA ASN A 278 -25.91 17.91 23.43
C ASN A 278 -26.63 17.07 24.48
N ILE A 279 -25.93 16.16 25.18
CA ILE A 279 -26.50 15.42 26.31
C ILE A 279 -26.82 16.37 27.45
N PHE A 280 -25.90 17.25 27.85
CA PHE A 280 -26.14 18.24 28.90
C PHE A 280 -27.33 19.16 28.56
N ASN A 281 -27.43 19.64 27.32
CA ASN A 281 -28.54 20.47 26.85
C ASN A 281 -29.88 19.70 26.75
N ASN A 282 -29.86 18.39 26.52
CA ASN A 282 -31.07 17.55 26.50
C ASN A 282 -31.45 16.99 27.89
N THR A 283 -30.53 16.95 28.85
CA THR A 283 -30.79 16.53 30.24
C THR A 283 -31.48 17.60 31.11
N SER A 284 -31.82 18.76 30.56
CA SER A 284 -32.71 19.72 31.22
C SER A 284 -34.20 19.34 31.16
N GLU A 285 -34.57 18.21 30.53
CA GLU A 285 -35.90 17.61 30.65
C GLU A 285 -35.79 16.15 31.14
N ASN A 286 -36.53 15.84 32.20
CA ASN A 286 -36.46 14.62 33.00
C ASN A 286 -36.58 13.33 32.16
N ASN A 287 -35.52 12.51 32.07
CA ASN A 287 -35.68 11.06 31.92
C ASN A 287 -34.43 10.24 32.34
N PRO A 288 -34.51 9.38 33.38
CA PRO A 288 -33.35 8.63 33.87
C PRO A 288 -33.34 7.19 33.33
N GLN A 289 -33.09 6.97 32.03
CA GLN A 289 -32.71 5.65 31.50
C GLN A 289 -31.87 5.80 30.22
N ASN A 290 -30.54 5.90 30.37
CA ASN A 290 -29.57 5.45 29.36
C ASN A 290 -28.18 5.35 30.01
N ILE A 291 -27.93 4.21 30.65
CA ILE A 291 -26.59 3.81 31.09
C ILE A 291 -26.26 2.54 30.30
N PHE A 292 -25.81 2.68 29.06
CA PHE A 292 -25.10 1.61 28.36
C PHE A 292 -24.10 2.17 27.37
N ASN A 293 -22.88 1.63 27.47
CA ASN A 293 -21.73 1.70 26.57
C ASN A 293 -20.95 3.01 26.51
N ASN A 294 -20.04 3.18 27.47
CA ASN A 294 -19.05 4.25 27.45
C ASN A 294 -17.61 3.78 27.77
N THR A 295 -17.21 2.63 27.20
CA THR A 295 -15.86 2.07 27.41
C THR A 295 -14.89 2.34 26.26
N SER A 296 -15.35 2.70 25.06
CA SER A 296 -14.48 3.07 23.93
C SER A 296 -14.20 4.57 23.84
N GLU A 297 -15.09 5.45 24.33
CA GLU A 297 -14.91 6.91 24.23
C GLU A 297 -13.81 7.47 25.16
N ASN A 298 -13.44 6.74 26.22
CA ASN A 298 -12.42 7.19 27.18
C ASN A 298 -10.96 6.98 26.73
N HIS A 299 -10.69 6.23 25.65
CA HIS A 299 -9.31 5.92 25.25
C HIS A 299 -8.64 6.97 24.35
N SER A 300 -9.40 7.75 23.56
CA SER A 300 -8.80 8.75 22.66
C SER A 300 -8.26 9.99 23.39
N GLN A 301 -8.71 10.27 24.62
CA GLN A 301 -8.35 11.49 25.35
C GLN A 301 -6.93 11.50 25.96
N ASN A 302 -6.16 10.41 25.85
CA ASN A 302 -4.83 10.29 26.50
C ASN A 302 -3.66 9.88 25.59
N ILE A 303 -3.84 9.92 24.26
CA ILE A 303 -2.74 9.57 23.34
C ILE A 303 -1.79 10.78 23.21
N SER A 304 -0.58 10.66 23.76
CA SER A 304 0.44 11.71 23.68
C SER A 304 1.23 11.65 22.37
N ASP A 305 1.80 12.79 21.96
CA ASP A 305 2.70 12.86 20.81
C ASP A 305 3.87 11.86 20.94
N GLU A 306 4.40 11.67 22.15
CA GLU A 306 5.48 10.72 22.43
C GLU A 306 5.07 9.28 22.12
N LEU A 307 3.87 8.87 22.55
CA LEU A 307 3.38 7.52 22.29
C LEU A 307 3.17 7.25 20.80
N ILE A 308 2.70 8.24 20.04
CA ILE A 308 2.53 8.13 18.57
C ILE A 308 3.90 7.91 17.92
N LEU A 309 4.91 8.70 18.29
CA LEU A 309 6.26 8.62 17.72
C LEU A 309 6.99 7.34 18.11
N GLU A 310 6.91 6.92 19.37
CA GLU A 310 7.44 5.63 19.83
C GLU A 310 6.81 4.46 19.06
N THR A 311 5.50 4.53 18.80
CA THR A 311 4.79 3.50 18.03
C THR A 311 5.28 3.48 16.58
N LEU A 312 5.45 4.65 15.94
CA LEU A 312 5.97 4.75 14.57
C LEU A 312 7.40 4.22 14.45
N ASN A 313 8.26 4.49 15.42
CA ASN A 313 9.64 3.97 15.45
C ASN A 313 9.70 2.44 15.59
N ARG A 314 8.62 1.80 16.06
CA ARG A 314 8.48 0.34 16.17
C ARG A 314 7.81 -0.29 14.96
N PHE A 315 7.51 0.48 13.91
CA PHE A 315 6.89 -0.04 12.70
C PHE A 315 7.71 -1.20 12.10
N PRO A 316 7.15 -2.41 11.98
CA PRO A 316 7.91 -3.59 11.58
C PRO A 316 8.18 -3.68 10.07
N GLY A 317 7.65 -2.75 9.27
CA GLY A 317 7.72 -2.78 7.81
C GLY A 317 6.51 -3.43 7.14
N VAL A 318 6.56 -3.49 5.81
CA VAL A 318 5.57 -4.14 4.94
C VAL A 318 6.27 -5.20 4.11
N GLY A 319 5.54 -6.24 3.71
CA GLY A 319 6.05 -7.23 2.75
C GLY A 319 6.65 -6.53 1.51
N ARG A 320 7.88 -6.90 1.15
CA ARG A 320 8.65 -6.35 0.03
C ARG A 320 8.85 -4.82 0.06
N ARG A 321 8.75 -4.16 1.22
CA ARG A 321 9.16 -2.75 1.40
C ARG A 321 10.27 -2.71 2.44
N PHE A 322 11.48 -3.01 1.96
CA PHE A 322 12.70 -3.25 2.74
C PHE A 322 12.42 -4.22 3.90
N GLU A 323 11.78 -5.32 3.53
CA GLU A 323 11.42 -6.36 4.46
C GLU A 323 12.67 -7.11 4.89
N ARG A 324 12.85 -7.26 6.20
CA ARG A 324 13.91 -8.10 6.75
C ARG A 324 13.52 -9.56 6.64
N LEU A 325 14.30 -10.33 5.88
CA LEU A 325 14.13 -11.79 5.73
C LEU A 325 14.95 -12.57 6.76
N ALA A 326 16.16 -12.09 7.06
CA ALA A 326 17.06 -12.65 8.06
C ALA A 326 18.01 -11.55 8.58
N ASP A 327 18.99 -11.89 9.41
CA ASP A 327 19.98 -10.90 9.82
C ASP A 327 20.82 -10.42 8.62
N GLY A 328 20.82 -9.11 8.37
CA GLY A 328 21.51 -8.52 7.24
C GLY A 328 20.92 -8.83 5.85
N LEU A 329 19.83 -9.59 5.75
CA LEU A 329 19.20 -9.95 4.47
C LEU A 329 17.82 -9.30 4.33
N TYR A 330 17.65 -8.54 3.25
CA TYR A 330 16.46 -7.75 2.98
C TYR A 330 15.92 -7.94 1.55
N THR A 331 14.65 -7.60 1.35
CA THR A 331 14.03 -7.52 0.02
C THR A 331 13.14 -6.28 -0.10
N ASP A 332 13.10 -5.69 -1.29
CA ASP A 332 12.36 -4.48 -1.62
C ASP A 332 11.77 -4.55 -3.03
N TYR A 333 10.61 -3.91 -3.23
CA TYR A 333 9.88 -3.86 -4.49
C TYR A 333 10.37 -2.76 -5.44
N ALA A 334 11.32 -1.92 -5.01
CA ALA A 334 11.88 -0.83 -5.79
C ALA A 334 12.31 -1.31 -7.18
N HIS A 335 11.76 -0.66 -8.19
CA HIS A 335 12.05 -0.94 -9.59
C HIS A 335 12.24 0.35 -10.39
N HIS A 336 11.73 1.48 -9.91
CA HIS A 336 12.02 2.80 -10.46
C HIS A 336 13.32 3.40 -9.85
N PRO A 337 14.14 4.15 -10.62
CA PRO A 337 15.40 4.74 -10.12
C PRO A 337 15.26 5.57 -8.83
N GLU A 338 14.21 6.36 -8.70
CA GLU A 338 13.97 7.16 -7.49
C GLU A 338 13.64 6.28 -6.26
N GLU A 339 12.90 5.18 -6.45
CA GLU A 339 12.66 4.19 -5.40
C GLU A 339 13.98 3.49 -4.99
N ILE A 340 14.83 3.16 -5.97
CA ILE A 340 16.14 2.52 -5.73
C ILE A 340 17.02 3.44 -4.89
N LYS A 341 17.10 4.74 -5.22
CA LYS A 341 17.84 5.75 -4.44
C LYS A 341 17.33 5.82 -3.00
N ALA A 342 16.01 5.85 -2.81
CA ALA A 342 15.41 5.85 -1.48
C ALA A 342 15.76 4.57 -0.69
N THR A 343 15.64 3.40 -1.33
CA THR A 343 15.96 2.09 -0.73
C THR A 343 17.44 1.98 -0.37
N ILE A 344 18.36 2.54 -1.17
CA ILE A 344 19.78 2.61 -0.84
C ILE A 344 20.05 3.55 0.33
N GLY A 345 19.35 4.69 0.39
CA GLY A 345 19.41 5.58 1.55
C GLY A 345 19.07 4.84 2.85
N ILE A 346 18.00 4.05 2.83
CA ILE A 346 17.62 3.19 3.95
C ILE A 346 18.71 2.15 4.22
N ALA A 347 19.16 1.41 3.19
CA ALA A 347 20.15 0.35 3.34
C ALA A 347 21.44 0.83 4.00
N LYS A 348 21.90 2.03 3.64
CA LYS A 348 23.13 2.63 4.19
C LYS A 348 22.98 3.07 5.64
N GLU A 349 21.83 3.65 5.99
CA GLU A 349 21.56 3.99 7.40
C GLU A 349 21.39 2.72 8.25
N GLU A 350 20.67 1.72 7.75
CA GLU A 350 20.46 0.45 8.45
C GLU A 350 21.76 -0.34 8.61
N ALA A 351 22.60 -0.39 7.58
CA ALA A 351 23.92 -1.00 7.65
C ALA A 351 24.77 -0.36 8.76
N LYS A 352 24.71 0.97 8.92
CA LYS A 352 25.38 1.67 10.04
C LYS A 352 24.79 1.30 11.39
N ASN A 353 23.45 1.32 11.51
CA ASN A 353 22.75 0.98 12.75
C ASN A 353 23.06 -0.44 13.22
N LEU A 354 23.20 -1.37 12.28
CA LEU A 354 23.52 -2.78 12.53
C LEU A 354 25.02 -3.10 12.54
N ASN A 355 25.90 -2.09 12.42
CA ASN A 355 27.36 -2.25 12.32
C ASN A 355 27.77 -3.27 11.22
N LYS A 356 27.15 -3.19 10.05
CA LYS A 356 27.47 -3.99 8.86
C LYS A 356 28.67 -3.40 8.13
N ALA A 357 29.40 -4.26 7.42
CA ALA A 357 30.60 -3.90 6.66
C ALA A 357 30.30 -2.97 5.47
N GLY A 358 29.09 -3.06 4.91
CA GLY A 358 28.66 -2.31 3.75
C GLY A 358 27.30 -2.77 3.24
N VAL A 359 26.93 -2.33 2.04
CA VAL A 359 25.67 -2.63 1.35
C VAL A 359 25.94 -3.34 0.03
N VAL A 360 25.30 -4.49 -0.14
CA VAL A 360 25.28 -5.29 -1.36
C VAL A 360 23.87 -5.25 -1.92
N VAL A 361 23.73 -4.88 -3.19
CA VAL A 361 22.44 -4.83 -3.90
C VAL A 361 22.39 -5.92 -4.95
N VAL A 362 21.28 -6.66 -4.98
CA VAL A 362 20.87 -7.48 -6.13
C VAL A 362 19.69 -6.78 -6.77
N TYR A 363 19.80 -6.41 -8.04
CA TYR A 363 18.75 -5.66 -8.74
C TYR A 363 18.20 -6.46 -9.93
N GLN A 364 16.88 -6.58 -10.00
CA GLN A 364 16.16 -7.11 -11.15
C GLN A 364 15.27 -6.02 -11.78
N PRO A 365 15.63 -5.52 -12.97
CA PRO A 365 14.78 -4.57 -13.68
C PRO A 365 13.44 -5.19 -14.09
N HIS A 366 12.43 -4.36 -14.34
CA HIS A 366 11.08 -4.79 -14.72
C HIS A 366 10.62 -4.13 -16.03
N GLN A 367 10.07 -4.94 -16.96
CA GLN A 367 9.45 -4.56 -18.25
C GLN A 367 10.39 -3.87 -19.25
N ASN A 368 10.49 -4.35 -20.50
CA ASN A 368 11.37 -3.69 -21.47
C ASN A 368 10.98 -2.24 -21.77
N THR A 369 9.69 -1.93 -21.92
CA THR A 369 9.21 -0.57 -22.24
C THR A 369 9.70 0.43 -21.19
N ARG A 370 9.48 0.11 -19.90
CA ARG A 370 9.94 0.95 -18.79
C ARG A 370 11.45 1.13 -18.80
N GLN A 371 12.20 0.07 -19.11
CA GLN A 371 13.65 0.15 -19.18
C GLN A 371 14.16 1.13 -20.25
N HIS A 372 13.43 1.36 -21.35
CA HIS A 372 13.78 2.39 -22.33
C HIS A 372 13.51 3.80 -21.81
N GLU A 373 12.42 3.98 -21.08
CA GLU A 373 12.02 5.28 -20.53
C GLU A 373 13.01 5.79 -19.48
N VAL A 374 13.42 4.92 -18.56
CA VAL A 374 14.23 5.30 -17.40
C VAL A 374 15.72 4.96 -17.54
N PHE A 375 16.16 4.50 -18.72
CA PHE A 375 17.53 4.02 -18.95
C PHE A 375 18.61 5.00 -18.44
N HIS A 376 18.44 6.28 -18.78
CA HIS A 376 19.38 7.35 -18.44
C HIS A 376 19.36 7.75 -16.95
N LEU A 377 18.32 7.36 -16.21
CA LEU A 377 18.13 7.70 -14.80
C LEU A 377 18.84 6.73 -13.84
N TYR A 378 19.38 5.61 -14.32
CA TYR A 378 20.13 4.67 -13.47
C TYR A 378 21.55 5.11 -13.13
N GLN A 379 22.10 6.10 -13.85
CA GLN A 379 23.51 6.50 -13.76
C GLN A 379 23.99 6.68 -12.32
N ASP A 380 23.20 7.37 -11.50
CA ASP A 380 23.48 7.70 -10.10
C ASP A 380 22.59 6.94 -9.10
N ALA A 381 21.76 6.00 -9.58
CA ALA A 381 20.78 5.32 -8.74
C ALA A 381 21.41 4.47 -7.63
N PHE A 382 22.65 3.99 -7.84
CA PHE A 382 23.33 3.04 -6.96
C PHE A 382 24.46 3.66 -6.11
N LEU A 383 24.45 4.97 -5.89
CA LEU A 383 25.58 5.65 -5.25
C LEU A 383 25.84 5.26 -3.78
N GLY A 384 27.08 4.85 -3.52
CA GLY A 384 27.60 4.56 -2.19
C GLY A 384 27.22 3.19 -1.62
N ILE A 385 26.89 2.23 -2.48
CA ILE A 385 26.91 0.80 -2.17
C ILE A 385 28.28 0.19 -2.51
N ASP A 386 28.54 -1.02 -2.02
CA ASP A 386 29.83 -1.72 -2.17
C ASP A 386 29.83 -2.71 -3.33
N HIS A 387 28.71 -3.43 -3.53
CA HIS A 387 28.56 -4.42 -4.60
C HIS A 387 27.17 -4.35 -5.23
N LEU A 388 27.10 -4.48 -6.56
CA LEU A 388 25.88 -4.55 -7.35
C LEU A 388 25.87 -5.80 -8.23
N PHE A 389 24.89 -6.67 -8.03
CA PHE A 389 24.59 -7.80 -8.90
C PHE A 389 23.37 -7.44 -9.75
N TRP A 390 23.58 -7.24 -11.04
CA TRP A 390 22.53 -6.84 -11.97
C TRP A 390 21.98 -8.05 -12.72
N LEU A 391 20.71 -8.38 -12.47
CA LEU A 391 20.01 -9.51 -13.08
C LEU A 391 19.38 -9.13 -14.43
N PRO A 392 19.11 -10.09 -15.32
CA PRO A 392 18.30 -9.84 -16.51
C PRO A 392 16.93 -9.26 -16.17
N THR A 393 16.43 -8.37 -17.02
CA THR A 393 15.10 -7.75 -16.91
C THR A 393 14.01 -8.82 -16.81
N TYR A 394 13.13 -8.69 -15.82
CA TYR A 394 11.90 -9.47 -15.75
C TYR A 394 10.88 -8.94 -16.74
N LEU A 395 10.65 -9.73 -17.79
CA LEU A 395 9.80 -9.38 -18.92
C LEU A 395 8.33 -9.72 -18.62
N THR A 396 7.49 -8.68 -18.55
CA THR A 396 6.03 -8.80 -18.44
C THR A 396 5.37 -7.71 -19.27
N ARG A 397 4.46 -8.07 -20.17
CA ARG A 397 3.74 -7.12 -21.06
C ARG A 397 4.72 -6.31 -21.95
N GLU A 398 5.54 -7.03 -22.69
CA GLU A 398 6.65 -6.47 -23.47
C GLU A 398 6.22 -5.83 -24.80
N ASN A 399 6.95 -4.80 -25.23
CA ASN A 399 6.91 -4.34 -26.61
C ASN A 399 7.98 -5.07 -27.46
N PRO A 400 7.61 -5.96 -28.39
CA PRO A 400 8.56 -6.76 -29.16
C PRO A 400 9.43 -5.92 -30.13
N SER A 401 9.08 -4.65 -30.39
CA SER A 401 9.89 -3.77 -31.23
C SER A 401 11.07 -3.13 -30.50
N LEU A 402 11.12 -3.22 -29.16
CA LEU A 402 12.15 -2.59 -28.35
C LEU A 402 13.32 -3.54 -28.07
N LYS A 403 14.54 -3.00 -28.07
CA LYS A 403 15.74 -3.75 -27.65
C LYS A 403 15.57 -4.22 -26.21
N ILE A 404 15.81 -5.49 -25.93
CA ILE A 404 15.97 -5.97 -24.55
C ILE A 404 17.39 -5.63 -24.11
N TYR A 405 17.54 -4.65 -23.21
CA TYR A 405 18.83 -4.32 -22.63
C TYR A 405 19.34 -5.46 -21.74
N THR A 406 20.62 -5.76 -21.88
CA THR A 406 21.35 -6.69 -21.02
C THR A 406 21.87 -5.98 -19.77
N PRO A 407 22.20 -6.70 -18.68
CA PRO A 407 22.88 -6.09 -17.54
C PRO A 407 24.11 -5.27 -17.91
N ALA A 408 24.90 -5.72 -18.90
CA ALA A 408 26.08 -5.01 -19.36
C ALA A 408 25.77 -3.66 -20.02
N ASP A 409 24.64 -3.56 -20.73
CA ASP A 409 24.20 -2.29 -21.32
C ASP A 409 23.94 -1.22 -20.25
N PHE A 410 23.40 -1.61 -19.08
CA PHE A 410 23.18 -0.67 -17.97
C PHE A 410 24.46 -0.37 -17.21
N ILE A 411 25.24 -1.41 -16.86
CA ILE A 411 26.42 -1.28 -16.00
C ILE A 411 27.42 -0.27 -16.56
N VAL A 412 27.63 -0.24 -17.88
CA VAL A 412 28.59 0.68 -18.51
C VAL A 412 28.19 2.16 -18.36
N THR A 413 26.92 2.44 -18.07
CA THR A 413 26.40 3.81 -17.91
C THR A 413 26.41 4.30 -16.47
N LEU A 414 26.66 3.42 -15.50
CA LEU A 414 26.71 3.78 -14.09
C LEU A 414 27.88 4.73 -13.81
N GLU A 415 27.71 5.60 -12.81
CA GLU A 415 28.77 6.51 -12.37
C GLU A 415 30.00 5.73 -11.85
N ASN A 416 29.77 4.56 -11.24
CA ASN A 416 30.84 3.65 -10.83
C ASN A 416 30.58 2.22 -11.32
N PRO A 417 30.94 1.88 -12.57
CA PRO A 417 30.69 0.55 -13.12
C PRO A 417 31.44 -0.58 -12.41
N ARG A 418 32.50 -0.27 -11.65
CA ARG A 418 33.37 -1.28 -11.02
C ARG A 418 32.73 -2.00 -9.84
N ILE A 419 31.72 -1.40 -9.22
CA ILE A 419 30.96 -2.05 -8.15
C ILE A 419 29.98 -3.08 -8.70
N ALA A 420 29.71 -3.04 -10.02
CA ALA A 420 28.62 -3.76 -10.63
C ALA A 420 29.09 -4.88 -11.55
N LYS A 421 28.35 -6.00 -11.54
CA LYS A 421 28.53 -7.08 -12.50
C LYS A 421 27.21 -7.75 -12.89
N PRO A 422 27.12 -8.30 -14.12
CA PRO A 422 26.01 -9.16 -14.50
C PRO A 422 25.93 -10.39 -13.59
N ALA A 423 24.72 -10.83 -13.27
CA ALA A 423 24.48 -12.04 -12.50
C ALA A 423 23.23 -12.78 -13.00
N ASN A 424 23.11 -14.06 -12.64
CA ASN A 424 21.90 -14.86 -12.84
C ASN A 424 21.46 -15.46 -11.50
N LEU A 425 20.18 -15.83 -11.39
CA LEU A 425 19.66 -16.57 -10.23
C LEU A 425 20.15 -18.02 -10.29
N ASP A 426 21.41 -18.23 -9.89
CA ASP A 426 22.10 -19.51 -9.95
C ASP A 426 22.89 -19.80 -8.65
N ASN A 427 23.50 -20.98 -8.59
CA ASN A 427 24.30 -21.40 -7.44
C ASN A 427 25.54 -20.54 -7.23
N ASN A 428 26.10 -19.93 -8.27
CA ASN A 428 27.28 -19.07 -8.12
C ASN A 428 26.90 -17.78 -7.38
N LEU A 429 25.81 -17.12 -7.80
CA LEU A 429 25.28 -15.97 -7.09
C LEU A 429 24.89 -16.34 -5.65
N LYS A 430 24.22 -17.48 -5.45
CA LYS A 430 23.87 -17.98 -4.10
C LYS A 430 25.10 -18.09 -3.20
N THR A 431 26.17 -18.75 -3.66
CA THR A 431 27.41 -18.89 -2.90
C THR A 431 28.03 -17.53 -2.58
N GLU A 432 28.10 -16.63 -3.55
CA GLU A 432 28.73 -15.32 -3.36
C GLU A 432 27.96 -14.43 -2.39
N LEU A 433 26.63 -14.38 -2.49
CA LEU A 433 25.79 -13.64 -1.55
C LEU A 433 25.90 -14.19 -0.12
N ARG A 434 26.01 -15.52 0.04
CA ARG A 434 26.25 -16.15 1.34
C ARG A 434 27.61 -15.77 1.92
N THR A 435 28.65 -15.73 1.11
CA THR A 435 29.97 -15.26 1.54
C THR A 435 29.91 -13.80 1.99
N LEU A 436 29.25 -12.93 1.24
CA LEU A 436 29.11 -11.51 1.62
C LEU A 436 28.30 -11.34 2.92
N LEU A 437 27.24 -12.13 3.14
CA LEU A 437 26.54 -12.16 4.43
C LEU A 437 27.46 -12.60 5.58
N GLN A 438 28.31 -13.61 5.36
CA GLN A 438 29.30 -14.07 6.35
C GLN A 438 30.39 -13.03 6.62
N GLU A 439 30.75 -12.23 5.61
CA GLU A 439 31.63 -11.06 5.72
C GLU A 439 30.93 -9.83 6.34
N ASN A 440 29.72 -10.03 6.88
CA ASN A 440 28.93 -9.04 7.61
C ASN A 440 28.43 -7.86 6.75
N TYR A 441 28.20 -8.07 5.45
CA TYR A 441 27.48 -7.09 4.62
C TYR A 441 25.97 -7.17 4.83
N LEU A 442 25.29 -6.04 4.62
CA LEU A 442 23.85 -6.02 4.40
C LEU A 442 23.59 -6.37 2.93
N VAL A 443 22.83 -7.42 2.66
CA VAL A 443 22.40 -7.82 1.31
C VAL A 443 20.93 -7.46 1.12
N ILE A 444 20.60 -6.74 0.05
CA ILE A 444 19.23 -6.40 -0.31
C ILE A 444 18.91 -6.77 -1.76
N LEU A 445 17.79 -7.46 -1.95
CA LEU A 445 17.16 -7.61 -3.26
C LEU A 445 16.24 -6.42 -3.55
N MET A 446 16.32 -5.86 -4.76
CA MET A 446 15.37 -4.89 -5.31
C MET A 446 14.75 -5.49 -6.57
N SER A 447 13.48 -5.90 -6.47
CA SER A 447 12.76 -6.55 -7.57
C SER A 447 11.24 -6.46 -7.42
N ALA A 448 10.56 -6.08 -8.50
CA ALA A 448 9.11 -6.26 -8.66
C ALA A 448 8.73 -7.68 -9.14
N GLY A 449 9.71 -8.46 -9.62
CA GLY A 449 9.53 -9.75 -10.28
C GLY A 449 9.78 -10.99 -9.41
N PRO A 450 10.04 -12.15 -10.04
CA PRO A 450 10.11 -13.46 -9.39
C PRO A 450 11.39 -13.68 -8.58
N ALA A 451 12.40 -12.79 -8.67
CA ALA A 451 13.62 -12.93 -7.88
C ALA A 451 13.35 -12.94 -6.36
N ASP A 452 12.24 -12.34 -5.91
CA ASP A 452 11.84 -12.33 -4.49
C ASP A 452 11.59 -13.74 -3.95
N ALA A 453 10.93 -14.60 -4.74
CA ALA A 453 10.68 -15.98 -4.34
C ALA A 453 11.99 -16.77 -4.19
N TRP A 454 12.94 -16.56 -5.11
CA TRP A 454 14.26 -17.20 -5.04
C TRP A 454 15.05 -16.73 -3.80
N PHE A 455 15.00 -15.45 -3.47
CA PHE A 455 15.63 -14.91 -2.25
C PHE A 455 15.04 -15.52 -0.97
N ARG A 456 13.72 -15.75 -0.93
CA ARG A 456 13.03 -16.32 0.24
C ARG A 456 13.28 -17.82 0.39
N HIS A 457 13.28 -18.56 -0.71
CA HIS A 457 13.26 -20.02 -0.68
C HIS A 457 14.61 -20.65 -0.99
N ASP A 458 15.35 -20.13 -1.97
CA ASP A 458 16.55 -20.78 -2.49
C ASP A 458 17.83 -20.25 -1.84
N LEU A 459 17.92 -18.94 -1.56
CA LEU A 459 19.12 -18.35 -0.94
C LEU A 459 19.31 -18.82 0.52
N LEU A 460 18.21 -19.02 1.24
CA LEU A 460 18.20 -19.38 2.66
C LEU A 460 18.22 -20.90 2.93
N THR A 461 18.01 -21.75 1.93
CA THR A 461 18.01 -23.22 2.07
C THR A 461 19.37 -23.81 1.74
N ASP A 462 19.92 -24.69 2.57
CA ASP A 462 21.30 -25.18 2.45
C ASP A 462 21.69 -25.69 1.05
#